data_AF-A0A2D6MMV3-F1
#
_entry.id   AF-A0A2D6MMV3-F1
#
_cell.length_a   1.000
_cell.length_b   1.000
_cell.length_c   1.000
_cell.angle_alpha   90.00
_cell.angle_beta   90.00
_cell.angle_gamma   90.00
#
_symmetry.space_group_name_H-M   'P 1'
#
loop_
_entity.id
_entity.type
_entity.pdbx_description
1 polymer ?
#
loop_
_entity_poly.entity_id
_entity_poly.type
_entity_poly.pdbx_seq_one_letter_code
_entity_poly.pdbx_strand_id
1 'polypeptide(L)'
;MTREYTRRNSDGSTTDCAAHHHYLSNSDLCGSCHLSTTRVPLSHAAGDVRRPVPNPLSGELVPNLPSPQDDQDRKLLADVANCGWHLIKVPECGSTPGWAFSVGLYHSFEHPEIVLFGLPIDTMHQIINNLVQDIRAGGSFPPGSQSTEILEGYTCSLKSVARCWYHPFLGYATWFYQGTEFPVVQCLWPDRDGALPDDSAFDSDLTPLQPLLWHAEPSAARAEALLHSVDT
;
A
#
# COMPACT_ATOMS: atom_id res chain seq x y z
N MET A 1 13.22 10.93 19.56
CA MET A 1 14.48 10.85 18.82
C MET A 1 14.14 10.21 17.49
N THR A 2 14.09 11.05 16.46
CA THR A 2 13.78 10.72 15.07
C THR A 2 14.75 9.63 14.59
N ARG A 3 14.26 8.62 13.87
CA ARG A 3 15.15 7.62 13.23
C ARG A 3 16.00 8.33 12.17
N GLU A 4 17.18 8.79 12.57
CA GLU A 4 18.25 9.14 11.64
C GLU A 4 18.88 7.85 11.13
N TYR A 5 18.67 7.54 9.85
CA TYR A 5 19.51 6.59 9.15
C TYR A 5 20.81 7.32 8.78
N THR A 6 21.76 7.40 9.72
CA THR A 6 23.02 8.12 9.51
C THR A 6 23.87 7.45 8.42
N ARG A 7 24.05 8.14 7.29
CA ARG A 7 25.22 8.00 6.42
C ARG A 7 25.83 9.39 6.19
N ARG A 8 27.12 9.55 6.50
CA ARG A 8 27.85 10.82 6.32
C ARG A 8 28.29 10.98 4.85
N ASN A 9 28.03 12.14 4.25
CA ASN A 9 28.62 12.58 2.99
C ASN A 9 29.45 13.87 3.18
N SER A 10 30.39 14.10 2.26
CA SER A 10 31.65 14.83 2.49
C SER A 10 31.72 16.26 1.92
N ASP A 11 30.66 16.78 1.30
CA ASP A 11 30.78 17.86 0.30
C ASP A 11 29.87 19.08 0.52
N GLY A 12 29.10 19.14 1.61
CA GLY A 12 28.66 20.41 2.19
C GLY A 12 27.65 21.25 1.38
N SER A 13 26.93 20.67 0.41
CA SER A 13 25.73 21.30 -0.17
C SER A 13 24.61 20.28 -0.38
N THR A 14 23.42 20.50 0.21
CA THR A 14 22.25 19.61 0.06
C THR A 14 20.96 20.42 -0.11
N THR A 15 20.14 20.02 -1.08
CA THR A 15 18.68 20.08 -0.92
C THR A 15 18.32 18.74 -0.31
N ASP A 16 17.97 18.74 0.97
CA ASP A 16 17.83 17.55 1.81
C ASP A 16 16.42 16.95 1.65
N CYS A 17 16.23 16.04 0.69
CA CYS A 17 15.01 15.22 0.54
C CYS A 17 15.07 13.95 1.42
N ALA A 18 16.27 13.57 1.84
CA ALA A 18 16.64 12.29 2.42
C ALA A 18 16.29 12.11 3.90
N ALA A 19 16.57 13.15 4.71
CA ALA A 19 16.62 13.01 6.15
C ALA A 19 15.24 13.03 6.85
N HIS A 20 14.16 13.28 6.10
CA HIS A 20 12.83 13.49 6.69
C HIS A 20 11.70 12.87 5.85
N HIS A 21 11.71 11.55 5.67
CA HIS A 21 10.46 10.83 5.40
C HIS A 21 9.57 10.93 6.66
N HIS A 22 8.90 12.07 6.83
CA HIS A 22 7.78 12.19 7.76
C HIS A 22 6.61 11.41 7.14
N TYR A 23 6.52 10.14 7.52
CA TYR A 23 5.35 9.33 7.26
C TYR A 23 4.14 9.99 7.92
N LEU A 24 3.19 10.46 7.11
CA LEU A 24 1.95 11.02 7.61
C LEU A 24 0.98 9.87 7.86
N SER A 25 0.57 9.70 9.11
CA SER A 25 -0.41 8.68 9.49
C SER A 25 -1.78 9.32 9.73
N ASN A 26 -2.80 8.92 8.96
CA ASN A 26 -4.20 9.24 9.25
C ASN A 26 -5.01 7.95 9.22
N SER A 27 -5.70 7.67 10.32
CA SER A 27 -6.68 6.58 10.46
C SER A 27 -8.05 7.16 10.83
N ASP A 28 -8.44 8.26 10.18
CA ASP A 28 -9.63 9.07 10.54
C ASP A 28 -10.96 8.28 10.48
N LEU A 29 -10.98 7.12 9.83
CA LEU A 29 -12.14 6.23 9.80
C LEU A 29 -12.29 5.33 11.03
N CYS A 30 -11.28 5.23 11.91
CA CYS A 30 -11.40 4.43 13.14
C CYS A 30 -12.42 5.05 14.13
N GLY A 31 -12.75 6.35 13.98
CA GLY A 31 -13.70 7.07 14.84
C GLY A 31 -15.15 7.19 14.31
N SER A 32 -15.44 6.76 13.08
CA SER A 32 -16.74 7.04 12.41
C SER A 32 -17.67 5.82 12.32
N CYS A 33 -17.60 4.91 13.30
CA CYS A 33 -18.46 3.73 13.38
C CYS A 33 -19.88 4.10 13.88
N HIS A 34 -20.75 4.59 12.99
CA HIS A 34 -22.20 4.48 13.17
C HIS A 34 -22.86 4.03 11.86
N LEU A 35 -23.61 2.93 11.97
CA LEU A 35 -24.25 2.19 10.90
C LEU A 35 -25.24 3.05 10.10
N SER A 36 -25.29 2.83 8.79
CA SER A 36 -26.58 2.78 8.08
C SER A 36 -26.50 1.76 6.95
N THR A 37 -27.14 0.61 7.21
CA THR A 37 -27.28 -0.54 6.32
C THR A 37 -28.36 -0.29 5.27
N THR A 38 -28.00 -0.30 3.98
CA THR A 38 -28.78 -1.03 2.95
C THR A 38 -28.05 -1.05 1.60
N ARG A 39 -27.58 -2.22 1.15
CA ARG A 39 -27.59 -2.60 -0.28
C ARG A 39 -27.87 -4.09 -0.45
N VAL A 40 -28.62 -4.36 -1.52
CA VAL A 40 -29.34 -5.58 -1.94
C VAL A 40 -28.37 -6.66 -2.45
N PRO A 41 -28.67 -7.97 -2.28
CA PRO A 41 -27.75 -9.04 -2.68
C PRO A 41 -27.74 -9.27 -4.19
N LEU A 42 -26.55 -9.50 -4.76
CA LEU A 42 -26.37 -10.03 -6.12
C LEU A 42 -26.23 -11.55 -6.09
N SER A 43 -26.88 -12.22 -7.05
CA SER A 43 -27.03 -13.66 -7.12
C SER A 43 -26.20 -14.31 -8.25
N HIS A 44 -25.63 -15.49 -7.94
CA HIS A 44 -25.11 -16.57 -8.80
C HIS A 44 -23.76 -16.32 -9.51
N ALA A 45 -22.83 -17.28 -9.65
CA ALA A 45 -22.96 -18.73 -9.78
C ALA A 45 -21.79 -19.52 -9.13
N ALA A 46 -22.00 -20.83 -8.98
CA ALA A 46 -21.22 -21.77 -8.18
C ALA A 46 -19.90 -22.21 -8.85
N GLY A 47 -18.86 -22.41 -8.02
CA GLY A 47 -17.64 -23.10 -8.45
C GLY A 47 -16.37 -22.78 -7.67
N ASP A 48 -16.42 -22.38 -6.40
CA ASP A 48 -15.25 -22.46 -5.53
C ASP A 48 -15.69 -22.76 -4.10
N VAL A 49 -14.97 -23.66 -3.44
CA VAL A 49 -15.26 -24.06 -2.05
C VAL A 49 -14.92 -22.86 -1.19
N ARG A 50 -15.92 -22.01 -0.92
CA ARG A 50 -15.83 -20.91 0.06
C ARG A 50 -15.32 -21.50 1.38
N ARG A 51 -14.03 -21.30 1.66
CA ARG A 51 -13.50 -21.52 2.99
C ARG A 51 -14.18 -20.49 3.91
N PRO A 52 -14.67 -20.89 5.09
CA PRO A 52 -15.19 -19.92 6.05
C PRO A 52 -14.08 -18.93 6.39
N VAL A 53 -14.37 -17.63 6.31
CA VAL A 53 -13.46 -16.57 6.77
C VAL A 53 -13.19 -16.83 8.25
N PRO A 54 -11.93 -17.08 8.65
CA PRO A 54 -11.60 -17.29 10.05
C PRO A 54 -12.00 -16.05 10.86
N ASN A 55 -12.58 -16.31 12.02
CA ASN A 55 -12.96 -15.31 13.01
C ASN A 55 -11.72 -14.47 13.37
N PRO A 56 -11.76 -13.11 13.32
CA PRO A 56 -10.62 -12.24 13.65
C PRO A 56 -10.21 -12.27 15.14
N LEU A 57 -10.71 -13.23 15.92
CA LEU A 57 -10.38 -13.45 17.32
C LEU A 57 -9.88 -14.88 17.63
N SER A 58 -9.74 -15.76 16.65
CA SER A 58 -9.14 -17.09 16.84
C SER A 58 -7.75 -17.12 16.23
N GLY A 59 -6.77 -16.68 17.02
CA GLY A 59 -5.39 -16.53 16.61
C GLY A 59 -4.76 -17.81 16.06
N GLU A 60 -4.16 -17.68 14.90
CA GLU A 60 -2.71 -17.89 14.74
C GLU A 60 -2.16 -16.61 14.11
N LEU A 61 -1.98 -15.64 15.01
CA LEU A 61 -1.41 -14.31 14.79
C LEU A 61 0.02 -14.45 14.29
N VAL A 62 0.55 -13.42 13.60
CA VAL A 62 2.01 -13.24 13.49
C VAL A 62 2.57 -13.36 14.91
N PRO A 63 3.32 -14.42 15.26
CA PRO A 63 3.40 -14.91 16.63
C PRO A 63 4.14 -13.96 17.58
N ASN A 64 4.80 -12.94 17.04
CA ASN A 64 5.31 -11.80 17.78
C ASN A 64 5.09 -10.55 16.93
N LEU A 65 4.26 -9.60 17.40
CA LEU A 65 4.31 -8.24 16.87
C LEU A 65 5.57 -7.54 17.40
N PRO A 66 6.19 -6.63 16.64
CA PRO A 66 7.37 -5.91 17.09
C PRO A 66 7.04 -5.00 18.28
N SER A 67 8.01 -4.79 19.16
CA SER A 67 7.91 -3.78 20.21
C SER A 67 8.00 -2.37 19.61
N PRO A 68 7.08 -1.45 19.93
CA PRO A 68 7.12 -0.10 19.38
C PRO A 68 8.28 0.70 19.97
N GLN A 69 8.98 1.46 19.13
CA GLN A 69 10.12 2.29 19.55
C GLN A 69 9.74 3.77 19.71
N ASP A 70 8.71 4.22 18.98
CA ASP A 70 8.22 5.60 19.00
C ASP A 70 6.68 5.67 18.95
N ASP A 71 6.14 6.89 18.88
CA ASP A 71 4.70 7.13 18.82
C ASP A 71 4.05 6.67 17.50
N GLN A 72 4.81 6.66 16.40
CA GLN A 72 4.29 6.18 15.11
C GLN A 72 4.14 4.67 15.13
N ASP A 73 5.14 3.96 15.66
CA ASP A 73 5.07 2.52 15.88
C ASP A 73 3.88 2.16 16.80
N ARG A 74 3.70 2.90 17.91
CA ARG A 74 2.55 2.71 18.82
C ARG A 74 1.23 2.93 18.11
N LYS A 75 1.14 3.98 17.30
CA LYS A 75 -0.08 4.32 16.54
C LYS A 75 -0.41 3.23 15.52
N LEU A 76 0.59 2.76 14.76
CA LEU A 76 0.41 1.69 13.80
C LEU A 76 -0.12 0.42 14.47
N LEU A 77 0.53 -0.03 15.55
CA LEU A 77 0.07 -1.22 16.29
C LEU A 77 -1.34 -1.04 16.84
N ALA A 78 -1.67 0.15 17.37
CA ALA A 78 -3.00 0.45 17.87
C ALA A 78 -4.07 0.47 16.76
N ASP A 79 -3.78 1.08 15.61
CA ASP A 79 -4.70 1.12 14.47
C ASP A 79 -4.95 -0.29 13.91
N VAL A 80 -3.90 -1.12 13.77
CA VAL A 80 -4.06 -2.52 13.35
C VAL A 80 -4.87 -3.32 14.38
N ALA A 81 -4.60 -3.16 15.68
CA ALA A 81 -5.34 -3.87 16.71
C ALA A 81 -6.83 -3.46 16.79
N ASN A 82 -7.14 -2.18 16.60
CA ASN A 82 -8.50 -1.65 16.77
C ASN A 82 -9.35 -1.77 15.49
N CYS A 83 -8.72 -1.56 14.34
CA CYS A 83 -9.39 -1.37 13.06
C CYS A 83 -8.97 -2.40 12.01
N GLY A 84 -7.94 -3.20 12.28
CA GLY A 84 -7.44 -4.28 11.42
C GLY A 84 -6.37 -3.85 10.42
N TRP A 85 -6.07 -2.55 10.33
CA TRP A 85 -5.14 -2.03 9.35
C TRP A 85 -4.63 -0.63 9.73
N HIS A 86 -3.59 -0.18 9.04
CA HIS A 86 -3.02 1.15 9.13
C HIS A 86 -2.59 1.64 7.75
N LEU A 87 -2.68 2.95 7.49
CA LEU A 87 -2.20 3.55 6.25
C LEU A 87 -0.89 4.30 6.48
N ILE A 88 0.12 3.97 5.68
CA ILE A 88 1.36 4.74 5.57
C ILE A 88 1.30 5.59 4.31
N LYS A 89 1.64 6.87 4.44
CA LYS A 89 1.69 7.85 3.35
C LYS A 89 3.09 8.45 3.26
N VAL A 90 3.69 8.37 2.07
CA VAL A 90 4.96 9.01 1.74
C VAL A 90 4.68 10.10 0.70
N PRO A 91 4.87 11.38 1.05
CA PRO A 91 4.65 12.47 0.10
C PRO A 91 5.68 12.41 -1.03
N GLU A 92 5.37 13.05 -2.16
CA GLU A 92 6.33 13.29 -3.22
C GLU A 92 7.50 14.18 -2.73
N CYS A 93 8.71 13.95 -3.27
CA CYS A 93 9.87 14.82 -3.02
C CYS A 93 10.58 15.10 -4.34
N GLY A 94 10.56 16.37 -4.77
CA GLY A 94 11.18 16.76 -6.03
C GLY A 94 10.58 16.00 -7.21
N SER A 95 11.40 15.19 -7.90
CA SER A 95 10.98 14.36 -9.03
C SER A 95 10.50 12.96 -8.64
N THR A 96 10.55 12.60 -7.35
CA THR A 96 10.13 11.30 -6.84
C THR A 96 8.62 11.34 -6.55
N PRO A 97 7.79 10.51 -7.22
CA PRO A 97 6.37 10.44 -6.91
C PRO A 97 6.14 9.96 -5.47
N GLY A 98 5.10 10.48 -4.84
CA GLY A 98 4.63 9.98 -3.56
C GLY A 98 3.98 8.59 -3.71
N TRP A 99 3.85 7.88 -2.58
CA TRP A 99 3.17 6.59 -2.52
C TRP A 99 2.47 6.39 -1.19
N ALA A 100 1.53 5.44 -1.16
CA ALA A 100 0.87 5.01 0.06
C ALA A 100 0.72 3.49 0.07
N PHE A 101 0.75 2.91 1.27
CA PHE A 101 0.55 1.47 1.43
C PHE A 101 -0.14 1.13 2.75
N SER A 102 -0.86 0.01 2.74
CA SER A 102 -1.48 -0.55 3.93
C SER A 102 -0.49 -1.38 4.75
N VAL A 103 -0.77 -1.49 6.05
CA VAL A 103 -0.14 -2.44 6.97
C VAL A 103 -1.23 -3.09 7.82
N GLY A 104 -1.24 -4.41 7.90
CA GLY A 104 -2.16 -5.18 8.73
C GLY A 104 -3.30 -5.86 7.98
N LEU A 105 -3.50 -5.61 6.67
CA LEU A 105 -4.54 -6.30 5.90
C LEU A 105 -4.31 -7.81 5.83
N TYR A 106 -3.06 -8.21 5.68
CA TYR A 106 -2.73 -9.63 5.63
C TYR A 106 -2.93 -10.28 7.01
N HIS A 107 -2.53 -9.58 8.07
CA HIS A 107 -2.74 -10.02 9.45
C HIS A 107 -4.22 -10.15 9.83
N SER A 108 -5.07 -9.20 9.44
CA SER A 108 -6.42 -9.08 10.01
C SER A 108 -7.52 -9.63 9.09
N PHE A 109 -7.26 -9.70 7.78
CA PHE A 109 -8.25 -10.07 6.77
C PHE A 109 -7.74 -11.14 5.78
N GLU A 110 -6.55 -11.70 5.98
CA GLU A 110 -5.88 -12.63 5.04
C GLU A 110 -5.77 -12.08 3.61
N HIS A 111 -5.75 -10.76 3.48
CA HIS A 111 -5.69 -10.06 2.20
C HIS A 111 -4.27 -9.50 1.96
N PRO A 112 -3.71 -9.54 0.73
CA PRO A 112 -2.44 -8.87 0.45
C PRO A 112 -2.43 -7.40 0.89
N GLU A 113 -1.29 -6.90 1.36
CA GLU A 113 -1.15 -5.46 1.53
C GLU A 113 -1.26 -4.77 0.16
N ILE A 114 -1.74 -3.54 0.16
CA ILE A 114 -1.96 -2.76 -1.06
C ILE A 114 -0.98 -1.61 -1.07
N VAL A 115 -0.30 -1.39 -2.19
CA VAL A 115 0.54 -0.21 -2.44
C VAL A 115 0.06 0.52 -3.70
N LEU A 116 0.12 1.85 -3.66
CA LEU A 116 -0.32 2.75 -4.73
C LEU A 116 0.69 3.90 -4.86
N PHE A 117 1.00 4.33 -6.09
CA PHE A 117 2.00 5.34 -6.40
C PHE A 117 1.42 6.46 -7.26
N GLY A 118 2.01 7.66 -7.16
CA GLY A 118 1.93 8.67 -8.22
C GLY A 118 0.66 9.51 -8.29
N LEU A 119 -0.36 9.21 -7.49
CA LEU A 119 -1.54 10.07 -7.33
C LEU A 119 -1.33 11.05 -6.16
N PRO A 120 -2.11 12.15 -6.10
CA PRO A 120 -2.10 13.02 -4.93
C PRO A 120 -2.33 12.22 -3.64
N ILE A 121 -1.60 12.57 -2.58
CA ILE A 121 -1.54 11.75 -1.35
C ILE A 121 -2.91 11.52 -0.70
N ASP A 122 -3.81 12.50 -0.77
CA ASP A 122 -5.17 12.39 -0.27
C ASP A 122 -6.04 11.49 -1.14
N THR A 123 -5.82 11.49 -2.46
CA THR A 123 -6.47 10.57 -3.40
C THR A 123 -6.05 9.13 -3.11
N MET A 124 -4.75 8.87 -2.93
CA MET A 124 -4.27 7.53 -2.58
C MET A 124 -4.82 7.06 -1.24
N HIS A 125 -4.91 7.95 -0.26
CA HIS A 125 -5.53 7.68 1.03
C HIS A 125 -7.00 7.27 0.88
N GLN A 126 -7.79 8.03 0.11
CA GLN A 126 -9.19 7.70 -0.13
C GLN A 126 -9.37 6.37 -0.86
N ILE A 127 -8.56 6.10 -1.89
CA ILE A 127 -8.60 4.84 -2.64
C ILE A 127 -8.35 3.64 -1.71
N ILE A 128 -7.26 3.67 -0.94
CA ILE A 128 -6.93 2.56 -0.04
C ILE A 128 -7.98 2.41 1.06
N ASN A 129 -8.50 3.51 1.62
CA ASN A 129 -9.60 3.45 2.59
C ASN A 129 -10.84 2.71 2.04
N ASN A 130 -11.25 3.04 0.81
CA ASN A 130 -12.41 2.44 0.18
C ASN A 130 -12.19 0.95 -0.08
N LEU A 131 -11.02 0.59 -0.64
CA LEU A 131 -10.60 -0.80 -0.81
C LEU A 131 -10.66 -1.58 0.50
N VAL A 132 -10.23 -0.99 1.61
CA VAL A 132 -10.31 -1.64 2.92
C VAL A 132 -11.74 -1.83 3.39
N GLN A 133 -12.65 -0.88 3.15
CA GLN A 133 -14.07 -1.10 3.46
C GLN A 133 -14.66 -2.26 2.65
N ASP A 134 -14.30 -2.37 1.36
CA ASP A 134 -14.73 -3.48 0.52
C ASP A 134 -14.17 -4.82 1.01
N ILE A 135 -12.89 -4.87 1.38
CA ILE A 135 -12.25 -6.05 1.97
C ILE A 135 -12.95 -6.47 3.27
N ARG A 136 -13.28 -5.51 4.14
CA ARG A 136 -14.04 -5.78 5.38
C ARG A 136 -15.44 -6.32 5.10
N ALA A 137 -16.05 -5.95 3.97
CA ALA A 137 -17.33 -6.48 3.52
C ALA A 137 -17.21 -7.85 2.81
N GLY A 138 -16.01 -8.42 2.71
CA GLY A 138 -15.73 -9.70 2.07
C GLY A 138 -15.29 -9.60 0.60
N GLY A 139 -14.98 -8.39 0.12
CA GLY A 139 -14.32 -8.16 -1.15
C GLY A 139 -12.89 -8.71 -1.16
N SER A 140 -12.36 -8.99 -2.36
CA SER A 140 -11.01 -9.52 -2.52
C SER A 140 -10.37 -8.98 -3.80
N PHE A 141 -9.12 -8.56 -3.69
CA PHE A 141 -8.32 -7.96 -4.76
C PHE A 141 -6.99 -8.71 -4.91
N PRO A 142 -7.03 -9.98 -5.35
CA PRO A 142 -5.85 -10.81 -5.45
C PRO A 142 -4.91 -10.35 -6.59
N PRO A 143 -3.64 -10.78 -6.58
CA PRO A 143 -2.72 -10.51 -7.69
C PRO A 143 -3.29 -11.01 -9.02
N GLY A 144 -3.14 -10.20 -10.07
CA GLY A 144 -3.65 -10.46 -11.41
C GLY A 144 -5.11 -10.05 -11.64
N SER A 145 -5.82 -9.58 -10.61
CA SER A 145 -7.20 -9.10 -10.76
C SER A 145 -7.26 -7.70 -11.39
N GLN A 146 -8.43 -7.37 -11.92
CA GLN A 146 -8.80 -6.02 -12.37
C GLN A 146 -10.10 -5.61 -11.67
N SER A 147 -10.29 -4.31 -11.46
CA SER A 147 -11.49 -3.79 -10.81
C SER A 147 -11.87 -2.42 -11.33
N THR A 148 -13.16 -2.27 -11.65
CA THR A 148 -13.83 -0.99 -11.98
C THR A 148 -14.35 -0.27 -10.74
N GLU A 149 -14.32 -0.92 -9.58
CA GLU A 149 -14.88 -0.39 -8.33
C GLU A 149 -13.88 0.51 -7.58
N ILE A 150 -12.59 0.47 -7.98
CA ILE A 150 -11.52 1.22 -7.31
C ILE A 150 -11.54 2.69 -7.71
N LEU A 151 -11.75 2.96 -9.00
CA LEU A 151 -11.74 4.30 -9.57
C LEU A 151 -12.92 4.41 -10.54
N GLU A 152 -13.87 5.29 -10.23
CA GLU A 152 -15.10 5.43 -11.01
C GLU A 152 -14.79 5.77 -12.48
N GLY A 153 -15.35 4.96 -13.40
CA GLY A 153 -15.16 5.13 -14.84
C GLY A 153 -13.86 4.55 -15.40
N TYR A 154 -13.03 3.93 -14.57
CA TYR A 154 -11.72 3.40 -14.95
C TYR A 154 -11.51 1.98 -14.43
N THR A 155 -10.72 1.18 -15.15
CA THR A 155 -10.33 -0.15 -14.71
C THR A 155 -8.93 -0.11 -14.13
N CYS A 156 -8.81 -0.36 -12.82
CA CYS A 156 -7.53 -0.53 -12.15
C CYS A 156 -7.06 -1.99 -12.24
N SER A 157 -5.74 -2.21 -12.18
CA SER A 157 -5.12 -3.53 -12.23
C SER A 157 -4.29 -3.79 -10.99
N LEU A 158 -4.40 -4.99 -10.42
CA LEU A 158 -3.70 -5.39 -9.21
C LEU A 158 -2.59 -6.36 -9.58
N LYS A 159 -1.32 -5.97 -9.43
CA LYS A 159 -0.17 -6.82 -9.78
C LYS A 159 0.62 -7.20 -8.53
N SER A 160 1.18 -8.40 -8.49
CA SER A 160 2.05 -8.82 -7.38
C SER A 160 3.31 -7.96 -7.31
N VAL A 161 3.74 -7.59 -6.10
CA VAL A 161 5.01 -6.89 -5.88
C VAL A 161 6.12 -7.91 -5.62
N ALA A 162 7.24 -7.78 -6.32
CA ALA A 162 8.43 -8.60 -6.08
C ALA A 162 9.06 -8.26 -4.72
N ARG A 163 9.52 -9.29 -3.98
CA ARG A 163 10.03 -9.14 -2.60
C ARG A 163 11.23 -8.19 -2.46
N CYS A 164 12.01 -7.96 -3.51
CA CYS A 164 13.13 -7.00 -3.49
C CYS A 164 12.66 -5.55 -3.20
N TRP A 165 11.40 -5.23 -3.48
CA TRP A 165 10.81 -3.90 -3.29
C TRP A 165 10.26 -3.64 -1.89
N TYR A 166 10.20 -4.66 -1.03
CA TYR A 166 9.60 -4.53 0.29
C TYR A 166 10.44 -3.64 1.20
N HIS A 167 11.76 -3.80 1.18
CA HIS A 167 12.64 -2.97 2.00
C HIS A 167 12.67 -1.50 1.51
N PRO A 168 12.84 -1.20 0.21
CA PRO A 168 12.85 0.19 -0.28
C PRO A 168 11.53 0.94 -0.09
N PHE A 169 10.38 0.29 -0.28
CA PHE A 169 9.08 0.99 -0.34
C PHE A 169 8.12 0.68 0.80
N LEU A 170 8.29 -0.46 1.49
CA LEU A 170 7.34 -1.01 2.47
C LEU A 170 8.01 -1.27 3.82
N GLY A 171 8.93 -0.40 4.23
CA GLY A 171 9.73 -0.57 5.45
C GLY A 171 8.90 -0.80 6.71
N TYR A 172 7.82 -0.05 6.90
CA TYR A 172 6.90 -0.24 8.04
C TYR A 172 6.14 -1.57 8.00
N ALA A 173 5.76 -2.06 6.81
CA ALA A 173 5.13 -3.38 6.69
C ALA A 173 6.15 -4.48 7.03
N THR A 174 7.38 -4.37 6.52
CA THR A 174 8.47 -5.31 6.82
C THR A 174 8.81 -5.32 8.32
N TRP A 175 8.82 -4.16 8.97
CA TRP A 175 8.97 -4.04 10.42
C TRP A 175 7.81 -4.71 11.17
N PHE A 176 6.56 -4.42 10.79
CA PHE A 176 5.36 -4.98 11.41
C PHE A 176 5.30 -6.51 11.31
N TYR A 177 5.58 -7.05 10.13
CA TYR A 177 5.58 -8.50 9.86
C TYR A 177 6.89 -9.21 10.25
N GLN A 178 7.87 -8.48 10.79
CA GLN A 178 9.21 -8.98 11.15
C GLN A 178 9.92 -9.74 10.01
N GLY A 179 9.71 -9.33 8.77
CA GLY A 179 10.22 -10.03 7.60
C GLY A 179 9.45 -9.67 6.34
N THR A 180 9.65 -10.44 5.26
CA THR A 180 9.00 -10.23 3.95
C THR A 180 8.03 -11.34 3.58
N GLU A 181 7.62 -12.16 4.54
CA GLU A 181 6.68 -13.27 4.37
C GLU A 181 5.22 -12.80 4.49
N PHE A 182 4.84 -11.86 3.64
CA PHE A 182 3.46 -11.41 3.44
C PHE A 182 3.25 -11.01 1.97
N PRO A 183 2.08 -11.26 1.37
CA PRO A 183 1.82 -10.88 -0.01
C PRO A 183 1.50 -9.38 -0.10
N VAL A 184 1.93 -8.76 -1.20
CA VAL A 184 1.62 -7.37 -1.53
C VAL A 184 1.14 -7.29 -2.98
N VAL A 185 0.09 -6.50 -3.21
CA VAL A 185 -0.36 -6.10 -4.54
C VAL A 185 -0.14 -4.61 -4.74
N GLN A 186 0.38 -4.26 -5.91
CA GLN A 186 0.38 -2.89 -6.41
C GLN A 186 -0.93 -2.64 -7.14
N CYS A 187 -1.63 -1.58 -6.75
CA CYS A 187 -2.77 -1.06 -7.49
C CYS A 187 -2.26 -0.09 -8.56
N LEU A 188 -2.47 -0.46 -9.82
CA LEU A 188 -2.17 0.36 -10.99
C LEU A 188 -3.43 1.09 -11.43
N TRP A 189 -3.30 2.39 -11.68
CA TRP A 189 -4.37 3.23 -12.19
C TRP A 189 -4.09 3.58 -13.65
N PRO A 190 -5.13 3.63 -14.51
CA PRO A 190 -4.96 3.95 -15.92
C PRO A 190 -4.89 5.46 -16.16
N ASP A 191 -4.43 5.85 -17.35
CA ASP A 191 -4.53 7.23 -17.82
C ASP A 191 -5.96 7.63 -18.20
N ARG A 192 -6.13 8.84 -18.76
CA ARG A 192 -7.45 9.38 -19.14
C ARG A 192 -8.14 8.61 -20.26
N ASP A 193 -7.37 7.89 -21.07
CA ASP A 193 -7.88 7.06 -22.17
C ASP A 193 -8.10 5.60 -21.74
N GLY A 194 -7.81 5.28 -20.48
CA GLY A 194 -8.03 3.97 -19.88
C GLY A 194 -6.88 2.98 -20.07
N ALA A 195 -5.73 3.42 -20.61
CA ALA A 195 -4.55 2.56 -20.75
C ALA A 195 -3.82 2.44 -19.40
N LEU A 196 -3.27 1.27 -19.10
CA LEU A 196 -2.49 1.00 -17.89
C LEU A 196 -0.98 1.17 -18.15
N PRO A 197 -0.13 1.30 -17.10
CA PRO A 197 1.31 1.56 -17.27
C PRO A 197 2.12 0.55 -18.10
N ASP A 198 1.60 -0.67 -18.28
CA ASP A 198 2.18 -1.73 -19.11
C ASP A 198 1.61 -1.76 -20.54
N ASP A 199 0.62 -0.92 -20.87
CA ASP A 199 0.10 -0.76 -22.22
C ASP A 199 0.96 0.20 -23.05
N SER A 200 1.12 -0.09 -24.34
CA SER A 200 1.89 0.77 -25.26
C SER A 200 1.22 2.12 -25.55
N ALA A 201 -0.08 2.23 -25.27
CA ALA A 201 -0.87 3.44 -25.47
C ALA A 201 -0.86 4.36 -24.24
N PHE A 202 -0.24 3.94 -23.14
CA PHE A 202 -0.19 4.70 -21.90
C PHE A 202 0.50 6.05 -22.09
N ASP A 203 -0.07 7.09 -21.48
CA ASP A 203 0.53 8.41 -21.45
C ASP A 203 1.97 8.37 -20.89
N SER A 204 2.93 8.71 -21.74
CA SER A 204 4.35 8.68 -21.41
C SER A 204 4.71 9.66 -20.29
N ASP A 205 3.95 10.74 -20.12
CA ASP A 205 4.21 11.73 -19.07
C ASP A 205 3.87 11.18 -17.68
N LEU A 206 3.00 10.17 -17.60
CA LEU A 206 2.61 9.49 -16.36
C LEU A 206 3.49 8.30 -16.03
N THR A 207 4.30 7.84 -16.98
CA THR A 207 5.21 6.68 -16.82
C THR A 207 6.13 6.79 -15.60
N PRO A 208 6.75 7.96 -15.29
CA PRO A 208 7.61 8.09 -14.11
C PRO A 208 6.88 7.99 -12.77
N LEU A 209 5.54 8.10 -12.76
CA LEU A 209 4.74 8.15 -11.55
C LEU A 209 4.44 6.76 -10.97
N GLN A 210 4.49 5.71 -11.79
CA GLN A 210 4.11 4.35 -11.40
C GLN A 210 5.22 3.35 -11.76
N PRO A 211 6.07 2.94 -10.80
CA PRO A 211 7.03 1.86 -11.04
C PRO A 211 6.29 0.53 -11.28
N LEU A 212 6.90 -0.40 -12.00
CA LEU A 212 6.32 -1.71 -12.32
C LEU A 212 6.90 -2.79 -11.40
N LEU A 213 6.42 -2.82 -10.15
CA LEU A 213 7.08 -3.56 -9.08
C LEU A 213 6.96 -5.09 -9.17
N TRP A 214 6.33 -5.64 -10.21
CA TRP A 214 6.40 -7.08 -10.49
C TRP A 214 7.72 -7.49 -11.17
N HIS A 215 8.47 -6.52 -11.71
CA HIS A 215 9.82 -6.75 -12.21
C HIS A 215 10.84 -6.63 -11.07
N ALA A 216 11.76 -7.59 -10.95
CA ALA A 216 12.77 -7.57 -9.89
C ALA A 216 13.93 -6.59 -10.18
N GLU A 217 14.23 -6.36 -11.46
CA GLU A 217 15.32 -5.48 -11.89
C GLU A 217 14.89 -4.01 -11.87
N PRO A 218 15.67 -3.08 -11.29
CA PRO A 218 15.29 -1.66 -11.17
C PRO A 218 14.95 -0.96 -12.48
N SER A 219 15.69 -1.26 -13.56
CA SER A 219 15.45 -0.69 -14.88
C SER A 219 14.10 -1.14 -15.45
N ALA A 220 13.81 -2.44 -15.40
CA ALA A 220 12.54 -3.01 -15.83
C ALA A 220 11.36 -2.54 -14.96
N ALA A 221 11.60 -2.35 -13.66
CA ALA A 221 10.63 -1.80 -12.72
C ALA A 221 10.44 -0.29 -12.84
N ARG A 222 11.22 0.42 -13.66
CA ARG A 222 11.23 1.89 -13.73
C ARG A 222 11.46 2.55 -12.37
N ALA A 223 12.25 1.89 -11.51
CA ALA A 223 12.43 2.26 -10.11
C ALA A 223 13.81 2.89 -9.82
N GLU A 224 14.67 3.06 -10.83
CA GLU A 224 16.03 3.60 -10.62
C GLU A 224 16.01 4.98 -9.98
N ALA A 225 15.24 5.93 -10.52
CA ALA A 225 15.12 7.28 -9.95
C ALA A 225 14.56 7.26 -8.52
N LEU A 226 13.61 6.36 -8.26
CA LEU A 226 13.04 6.16 -6.93
C LEU A 226 14.09 5.68 -5.93
N LEU A 227 14.85 4.64 -6.27
CA LEU A 227 15.88 4.08 -5.38
C LEU A 227 16.93 5.12 -4.99
N HIS A 228 17.41 5.94 -5.94
CA HIS A 228 18.37 7.00 -5.64
C HIS A 228 17.82 8.01 -4.63
N SER A 229 16.52 8.29 -4.66
CA SER A 229 15.89 9.21 -3.71
C SER A 229 15.63 8.60 -2.34
N VAL A 230 15.58 7.27 -2.22
CA VAL A 230 15.42 6.58 -0.92
C VAL A 230 16.78 6.32 -0.24
N ASP A 231 17.86 6.22 -1.02
CA ASP A 231 19.21 5.92 -0.52
C ASP A 231 20.09 7.17 -0.22
N THR A 232 19.74 8.33 -0.81
CA THR A 232 20.41 9.61 -0.51
C THR A 232 19.94 10.17 0.80
#